data_AF-A0A9P0PTJ6-F1
#
_entry.id   AF-A0A9P0PTJ6-F1
#
_cell.length_a   1.000
_cell.length_b   1.000
_cell.length_c   1.000
_cell.angle_alpha   90.00
_cell.angle_beta   90.00
_cell.angle_gamma   90.00
#
_symmetry.space_group_name_H-M   'P 1'
#
loop_
_entity.id
_entity.type
_entity.pdbx_description
1 polymer ?
#
loop_
_entity_poly.entity_id
_entity_poly.type
_entity_poly.pdbx_seq_one_letter_code
_entity_poly.pdbx_strand_id
1 'polypeptide(L)'
;MKQLETQDVTKTFYLILPFFMHISMACDISNVREYNCRGEGGSLAKLTCNCLPDAEVIVKPNCIQEYSTSEIEFNDCRSVTFEAKSVDMRNLRQINLNRIQSIAFTENSISWYGDVRRDSQDERFDITVPALKVRVRDSVVSSIASHAFSGKINEIIFDGVTFDEIQPLAFSNLLQTEKIVIKNSTIRSLGVYAFKKFGTEMLDLNGVAADLVPSRAFSNLRVYQSFTINNCSFNTVRSDGFIIEQPTLFQVTHSNISNLNTEAFNVAARGKVLFKNNTFGIVGDRAFDKITKTDVFHNPDFIFDSNTFKRISRYSLTIDDFDVKFRNIFINEPCDCNSLDHKIKDTYYYEDIQCLQDGNYITIKDYKSSMCSVITDHYITIIISCVVAVLLIGVISALALYYKFVYMSKKYGSKDQSNKNGNLSLIVPDGRTYRETELHVIVERTDLLTTDL
;
A
#
# COMPACT_ATOMS: atom_id res chain seq x y z
N MET A 1 -21.71 68.22 52.71
CA MET A 1 -23.05 68.82 52.97
C MET A 1 -24.09 68.05 52.18
N LYS A 2 -25.10 67.51 52.90
CA LYS A 2 -26.43 67.00 52.50
C LYS A 2 -26.48 65.84 51.48
N GLN A 3 -26.73 64.61 51.93
CA GLN A 3 -28.04 63.98 52.26
C GLN A 3 -28.87 63.66 50.99
N LEU A 4 -29.03 62.37 50.63
CA LEU A 4 -30.02 61.37 51.10
C LEU A 4 -31.31 61.48 50.28
N GLU A 5 -31.63 60.46 49.47
CA GLU A 5 -32.91 59.73 49.57
C GLU A 5 -33.02 58.56 48.57
N THR A 6 -33.36 57.42 49.18
CA THR A 6 -33.89 56.18 48.65
C THR A 6 -35.28 56.35 48.03
N GLN A 7 -35.58 55.66 46.92
CA GLN A 7 -36.87 54.98 46.81
C GLN A 7 -36.85 53.82 45.82
N ASP A 8 -37.11 52.65 46.39
CA ASP A 8 -37.35 51.36 45.77
C ASP A 8 -38.86 51.24 45.54
N VAL A 9 -39.31 50.94 44.31
CA VAL A 9 -40.68 50.46 44.04
C VAL A 9 -40.61 49.41 42.94
N THR A 10 -40.40 48.17 43.39
CA THR A 10 -41.12 46.96 42.98
C THR A 10 -42.20 47.19 41.89
N LYS A 11 -41.87 46.85 40.64
CA LYS A 11 -42.86 46.42 39.65
C LYS A 11 -42.71 44.93 39.40
N THR A 12 -43.40 44.18 40.25
CA THR A 12 -43.78 42.78 40.06
C THR A 12 -44.67 42.68 38.82
N PHE A 13 -44.07 42.44 37.65
CA PHE A 13 -44.80 41.99 36.48
C PHE A 13 -44.95 40.46 36.57
N TYR A 14 -46.12 40.02 37.06
CA TYR A 14 -46.60 38.66 36.88
C TYR A 14 -46.84 38.42 35.38
N LEU A 15 -45.81 37.93 34.70
CA LEU A 15 -45.96 37.29 33.40
C LEU A 15 -46.51 35.88 33.67
N ILE A 16 -47.82 35.74 33.52
CA ILE A 16 -48.50 34.46 33.39
C ILE A 16 -48.04 33.87 32.05
N LEU A 17 -46.91 33.17 32.08
CA LEU A 17 -46.50 32.26 31.03
C LEU A 17 -47.48 31.07 31.06
N PRO A 18 -48.18 30.76 29.96
CA PRO A 18 -48.87 29.49 29.88
C PRO A 18 -47.78 28.41 29.89
N PHE A 19 -47.72 27.67 30.99
CA PHE A 19 -47.13 26.34 31.05
C PHE A 19 -47.88 25.48 30.03
N PHE A 20 -47.56 25.62 28.74
CA PHE A 20 -47.76 24.56 27.79
C PHE A 20 -46.79 23.46 28.23
N MET A 21 -47.27 22.60 29.12
CA MET A 21 -46.78 21.23 29.19
C MET A 21 -46.87 20.70 27.77
N HIS A 22 -45.76 20.71 27.05
CA HIS A 22 -45.56 19.80 25.94
C HIS A 22 -45.72 18.41 26.54
N ILE A 23 -46.94 17.88 26.46
CA ILE A 23 -47.19 16.46 26.49
C ILE A 23 -46.31 15.93 25.37
N SER A 24 -45.14 15.42 25.77
CA SER A 24 -44.26 14.61 24.94
C SER A 24 -45.11 13.45 24.45
N MET A 25 -45.79 13.63 23.31
CA MET A 25 -46.39 12.52 22.60
C MET A 25 -45.30 11.48 22.47
N ALA A 26 -45.53 10.30 23.03
CA ALA A 26 -44.59 9.20 23.00
C ALA A 26 -44.25 8.95 21.53
N CYS A 27 -43.04 9.35 21.15
CA CYS A 27 -42.47 9.05 19.84
C CYS A 27 -42.31 7.54 19.84
N ASP A 28 -43.16 6.80 19.15
CA ASP A 28 -43.05 5.35 19.07
C ASP A 28 -42.99 4.99 17.60
N ILE A 29 -41.80 4.58 17.15
CA ILE A 29 -41.60 4.24 15.74
C ILE A 29 -42.43 3.02 15.32
N SER A 30 -42.85 2.18 16.28
CA SER A 30 -43.67 1.01 15.98
C SER A 30 -45.09 1.38 15.54
N ASN A 31 -45.60 2.55 15.93
CA ASN A 31 -46.94 3.02 15.60
C ASN A 31 -47.02 3.78 14.27
N VAL A 32 -45.88 4.11 13.66
CA VAL A 32 -45.84 4.83 12.39
C VAL A 32 -46.09 3.85 11.25
N ARG A 33 -47.27 3.98 10.62
CA ARG A 33 -47.72 3.06 9.54
C ARG A 33 -46.75 2.97 8.38
N GLU A 34 -46.07 4.06 8.04
CA GLU A 34 -45.12 4.12 6.91
C GLU A 34 -43.87 3.27 7.12
N TYR A 35 -43.48 3.05 8.38
CA TYR A 35 -42.30 2.24 8.70
C TYR A 35 -42.63 0.75 8.74
N ASN A 36 -43.93 0.40 8.86
CA ASN A 36 -44.45 -0.97 8.89
C ASN A 36 -43.61 -1.88 9.82
N CYS A 37 -43.41 -1.37 11.03
CA CYS A 37 -42.65 -2.03 12.09
C CYS A 37 -43.49 -3.11 12.78
N ARG A 38 -42.84 -4.21 13.15
CA ARG A 38 -43.40 -5.31 13.93
C ARG A 38 -42.44 -5.67 15.05
N GLY A 39 -42.93 -5.61 16.28
CA GLY A 39 -42.24 -6.13 17.45
C GLY A 39 -42.57 -7.61 17.64
N GLU A 40 -41.53 -8.44 17.72
CA GLU A 40 -41.63 -9.81 18.18
C GLU A 40 -41.20 -9.84 19.65
N GLY A 41 -42.09 -10.23 20.56
CA GLY A 41 -41.78 -10.32 21.99
C GLY A 41 -41.08 -11.63 22.37
N GLY A 42 -40.57 -11.70 23.61
CA GLY A 42 -39.94 -12.90 24.17
C GLY A 42 -38.51 -12.66 24.65
N SER A 43 -37.74 -13.74 24.84
CA SER A 43 -36.33 -13.66 25.27
C SER A 43 -35.39 -13.04 24.22
N LEU A 44 -35.85 -12.95 22.97
CA LEU A 44 -35.15 -12.32 21.85
C LEU A 44 -36.07 -11.27 21.23
N ALA A 45 -36.43 -10.25 22.01
CA ALA A 45 -37.34 -9.24 21.50
C ALA A 45 -36.69 -8.51 20.31
N LYS A 46 -37.39 -8.48 19.19
CA LYS A 46 -36.88 -7.99 17.91
C LYS A 46 -37.86 -7.01 17.30
N LEU A 47 -37.36 -5.83 16.95
CA LEU A 47 -38.12 -4.85 16.19
C LEU A 47 -37.68 -4.90 14.73
N THR A 48 -38.60 -5.29 13.84
CA THR A 48 -38.34 -5.34 12.39
C THR A 48 -39.21 -4.32 11.68
N CYS A 49 -38.61 -3.37 10.97
CA CYS A 49 -39.28 -2.34 10.18
C CYS A 49 -39.01 -2.56 8.70
N ASN A 50 -40.05 -2.93 7.95
CA ASN A 50 -40.00 -3.11 6.50
C ASN A 50 -40.69 -1.91 5.84
N CYS A 51 -39.91 -0.85 5.62
CA CYS A 51 -40.38 0.45 5.21
C CYS A 51 -41.12 0.45 3.87
N LEU A 52 -42.05 1.39 3.72
CA LEU A 52 -42.53 1.77 2.38
C LEU A 52 -41.42 2.52 1.61
N PRO A 53 -41.42 2.49 0.26
CA PRO A 53 -40.31 3.03 -0.54
C PRO A 53 -39.96 4.50 -0.31
N ASP A 54 -40.92 5.29 0.17
CA ASP A 54 -40.75 6.73 0.45
C ASP A 54 -40.57 7.04 1.93
N ALA A 55 -40.52 6.02 2.79
CA ALA A 55 -40.48 6.21 4.24
C ALA A 55 -39.12 6.74 4.71
N GLU A 56 -39.17 7.85 5.45
CA GLU A 56 -38.02 8.50 6.06
C GLU A 56 -38.07 8.28 7.57
N VAL A 57 -37.23 7.37 8.08
CA VAL A 57 -37.22 7.00 9.49
C VAL A 57 -36.27 7.91 10.26
N ILE A 58 -36.77 8.54 11.32
CA ILE A 58 -35.95 9.26 12.28
C ILE A 58 -36.01 8.53 13.62
N VAL A 59 -34.88 7.94 14.02
CA VAL A 59 -34.74 7.25 15.30
C VAL A 59 -34.27 8.27 16.32
N LYS A 60 -35.17 8.73 17.19
CA LYS A 60 -34.84 9.64 18.31
C LYS A 60 -34.68 8.88 19.63
N PRO A 61 -34.08 9.50 20.66
CA PRO A 61 -33.97 8.91 21.98
C PRO A 61 -35.32 8.46 22.52
N ASN A 62 -35.34 7.27 23.13
CA ASN A 62 -36.53 6.68 23.73
C ASN A 62 -37.69 6.44 22.76
N CYS A 63 -37.47 6.49 21.43
CA CYS A 63 -38.55 6.24 20.47
C CYS A 63 -38.84 4.75 20.19
N ILE A 64 -38.05 3.87 20.80
CA ILE A 64 -38.19 2.43 20.72
C ILE A 64 -38.66 1.99 22.11
N GLN A 65 -39.97 1.73 22.24
CA GLN A 65 -40.63 1.57 23.54
C GLN A 65 -40.32 0.25 24.25
N GLU A 66 -39.82 -0.74 23.53
CA GLU A 66 -39.56 -2.06 24.09
C GLU A 66 -38.26 -2.03 24.91
N TYR A 67 -38.39 -1.89 26.24
CA TYR A 67 -37.29 -2.08 27.19
C TYR A 67 -36.54 -3.41 26.99
N SER A 68 -37.17 -4.39 26.34
CA SER A 68 -36.62 -5.70 26.01
C SER A 68 -35.97 -5.80 24.64
N THR A 69 -36.09 -4.81 23.72
CA THR A 69 -35.58 -4.97 22.35
C THR A 69 -34.09 -5.29 22.36
N SER A 70 -33.78 -6.47 21.85
CA SER A 70 -32.44 -7.02 21.72
C SER A 70 -31.88 -6.85 20.31
N GLU A 71 -32.75 -6.72 19.31
CA GLU A 71 -32.38 -6.55 17.92
C GLU A 71 -33.30 -5.54 17.22
N ILE A 72 -32.71 -4.62 16.46
CA ILE A 72 -33.42 -3.68 15.60
C ILE A 72 -33.00 -3.96 14.16
N GLU A 73 -33.97 -4.08 13.27
CA GLU A 73 -33.76 -4.29 11.86
C GLU A 73 -34.58 -3.31 11.03
N PHE A 74 -33.92 -2.53 10.18
CA PHE A 74 -34.56 -1.66 9.19
C PHE A 74 -34.24 -2.17 7.79
N ASN A 75 -35.28 -2.37 6.99
CA ASN A 75 -35.21 -2.89 5.64
C ASN A 75 -35.94 -1.97 4.66
N ASP A 76 -35.33 -1.76 3.49
CA ASP A 76 -35.97 -1.15 2.31
C ASP A 76 -36.50 0.28 2.55
N CYS A 77 -35.84 1.04 3.43
CA CYS A 77 -36.22 2.42 3.75
C CYS A 77 -35.57 3.43 2.79
N ARG A 78 -36.26 4.53 2.51
CA ARG A 78 -35.67 5.66 1.76
C ARG A 78 -34.54 6.29 2.55
N SER A 79 -34.81 6.62 3.81
CA SER A 79 -33.78 7.15 4.69
C SER A 79 -33.95 6.65 6.12
N VAL A 80 -32.83 6.50 6.82
CA VAL A 80 -32.81 6.22 8.26
C VAL A 80 -31.79 7.15 8.91
N THR A 81 -32.27 8.04 9.77
CA THR A 81 -31.43 8.97 10.51
C THR A 81 -31.45 8.59 11.99
N PHE A 82 -30.27 8.26 12.53
CA PHE A 82 -30.09 8.05 13.95
C PHE A 82 -29.68 9.37 14.60
N GLU A 83 -30.57 9.93 15.41
CA GLU A 83 -30.26 11.12 16.22
C GLU A 83 -29.38 10.76 17.43
N ALA A 84 -28.83 11.78 18.09
CA ALA A 84 -27.97 11.61 19.25
C ALA A 84 -28.69 10.80 20.35
N LYS A 85 -28.03 9.79 20.91
CA LYS A 85 -28.57 8.89 21.95
C LYS A 85 -29.81 8.09 21.54
N SER A 86 -29.98 7.86 20.24
CA SER A 86 -31.03 6.97 19.71
C SER A 86 -30.85 5.52 20.17
N VAL A 87 -29.62 5.10 20.47
CA VAL A 87 -29.26 3.74 20.88
C VAL A 87 -28.84 3.68 22.36
N ASP A 88 -29.75 4.00 23.29
CA ASP A 88 -29.50 3.93 24.75
C ASP A 88 -30.26 2.76 25.43
N MET A 89 -30.61 1.73 24.65
CA MET A 89 -31.32 0.56 25.16
C MET A 89 -30.35 -0.46 25.76
N ARG A 90 -30.49 -0.74 27.05
CA ARG A 90 -29.60 -1.67 27.78
C ARG A 90 -29.58 -3.08 27.21
N ASN A 91 -30.71 -3.54 26.68
CA ASN A 91 -30.87 -4.90 26.16
C ASN A 91 -30.50 -5.03 24.68
N LEU A 92 -30.30 -3.92 23.97
CA LEU A 92 -29.95 -3.97 22.56
C LEU A 92 -28.58 -4.64 22.36
N ARG A 93 -28.53 -5.60 21.45
CA ARG A 93 -27.34 -6.37 21.09
C ARG A 93 -27.05 -6.31 19.60
N GLN A 94 -28.02 -5.99 18.76
CA GLN A 94 -27.83 -5.98 17.33
C GLN A 94 -28.64 -4.88 16.62
N ILE A 95 -28.00 -4.20 15.67
CA ILE A 95 -28.63 -3.29 14.72
C ILE A 95 -28.29 -3.79 13.32
N ASN A 96 -29.32 -4.08 12.52
CA ASN A 96 -29.19 -4.41 11.11
C ASN A 96 -29.86 -3.34 10.26
N LEU A 97 -29.12 -2.82 9.29
CA LEU A 97 -29.57 -1.83 8.33
C LEU A 97 -29.36 -2.42 6.93
N ASN A 98 -30.43 -2.78 6.23
CA ASN A 98 -30.32 -3.43 4.92
C ASN A 98 -31.09 -2.66 3.85
N ARG A 99 -30.45 -2.46 2.68
CA ARG A 99 -31.07 -1.84 1.50
C ARG A 99 -31.69 -0.47 1.78
N ILE A 100 -30.95 0.41 2.44
CA ILE A 100 -31.39 1.78 2.76
C ILE A 100 -30.70 2.79 1.83
N GLN A 101 -31.47 3.67 1.21
CA GLN A 101 -30.93 4.61 0.21
C GLN A 101 -30.15 5.78 0.82
N SER A 102 -30.35 6.10 2.10
CA SER A 102 -29.56 7.10 2.82
C SER A 102 -29.59 6.86 4.33
N ILE A 103 -28.44 6.56 4.92
CA ILE A 103 -28.26 6.40 6.36
C ILE A 103 -27.44 7.56 6.88
N ALA A 104 -27.94 8.25 7.90
CA ALA A 104 -27.21 9.30 8.60
C ALA A 104 -27.04 8.95 10.07
N PHE A 105 -25.79 8.91 10.53
CA PHE A 105 -25.47 8.75 11.94
C PHE A 105 -25.03 10.09 12.50
N THR A 106 -25.87 10.72 13.32
CA THR A 106 -25.49 11.98 13.97
C THR A 106 -24.50 11.73 15.11
N GLU A 107 -23.97 12.81 15.69
CA GLU A 107 -23.07 12.74 16.83
C GLU A 107 -23.69 11.95 18.00
N ASN A 108 -22.92 11.04 18.60
CA ASN A 108 -23.35 10.16 19.69
C ASN A 108 -24.61 9.33 19.39
N SER A 109 -24.91 9.05 18.12
CA SER A 109 -26.07 8.26 17.73
C SER A 109 -25.99 6.80 18.22
N ILE A 110 -24.85 6.16 18.01
CA ILE A 110 -24.54 4.79 18.42
C ILE A 110 -23.59 4.84 19.63
N SER A 111 -24.10 5.30 20.77
CA SER A 111 -23.36 5.37 22.04
C SER A 111 -23.90 4.35 23.04
N TRP A 112 -23.30 3.16 23.07
CA TRP A 112 -23.83 2.01 23.84
C TRP A 112 -22.82 1.49 24.86
N TYR A 113 -23.19 1.45 26.15
CA TYR A 113 -22.30 1.03 27.24
C TYR A 113 -22.81 -0.16 28.07
N GLY A 114 -24.02 -0.65 27.78
CA GLY A 114 -24.65 -1.71 28.57
C GLY A 114 -24.88 -1.32 30.03
N ASP A 115 -24.70 -2.29 30.95
CA ASP A 115 -24.98 -2.14 32.40
C ASP A 115 -23.69 -1.98 33.26
N VAL A 116 -22.51 -1.93 32.63
CA VAL A 116 -21.22 -1.91 33.32
C VAL A 116 -20.70 -0.47 33.44
N ARG A 117 -20.15 -0.11 34.61
CA ARG A 117 -19.60 1.22 34.91
C ARG A 117 -18.50 1.62 33.91
N ARG A 118 -18.45 2.92 33.58
CA ARG A 118 -17.58 3.56 32.58
C ARG A 118 -16.11 3.73 33.02
N ASP A 119 -15.60 2.87 33.90
CA ASP A 119 -14.38 3.20 34.66
C ASP A 119 -13.06 2.72 34.01
N SER A 120 -13.11 2.05 32.85
CA SER A 120 -11.93 1.53 32.15
C SER A 120 -11.87 2.05 30.71
N GLN A 121 -10.80 2.79 30.40
CA GLN A 121 -10.43 3.11 29.03
C GLN A 121 -9.55 1.98 28.48
N ASP A 122 -9.86 1.49 27.28
CA ASP A 122 -9.16 0.40 26.57
C ASP A 122 -9.31 -0.97 27.25
N GLU A 123 -10.51 -1.55 27.15
CA GLU A 123 -10.74 -2.94 27.52
C GLU A 123 -10.57 -3.85 26.29
N ARG A 124 -9.69 -4.85 26.40
CA ARG A 124 -9.57 -5.94 25.42
C ARG A 124 -10.89 -6.71 25.33
N PHE A 125 -11.20 -7.21 24.14
CA PHE A 125 -12.37 -8.04 23.88
C PHE A 125 -12.48 -9.24 24.84
N ASP A 126 -13.64 -9.34 25.48
CA ASP A 126 -14.06 -10.40 26.38
C ASP A 126 -15.45 -10.88 25.96
N ILE A 127 -15.54 -12.16 25.59
CA ILE A 127 -16.77 -12.81 25.13
C ILE A 127 -17.88 -12.82 26.20
N THR A 128 -17.53 -12.68 27.47
CA THR A 128 -18.49 -12.68 28.58
C THR A 128 -19.18 -11.34 28.78
N VAL A 129 -18.64 -10.26 28.19
CA VAL A 129 -19.18 -8.92 28.29
C VAL A 129 -20.18 -8.67 27.17
N PRO A 130 -21.45 -8.33 27.49
CA PRO A 130 -22.43 -7.99 26.47
C PRO A 130 -21.98 -6.77 25.66
N ALA A 131 -22.10 -6.85 24.34
CA ALA A 131 -21.68 -5.82 23.40
C ALA A 131 -22.65 -5.67 22.22
N LEU A 132 -22.66 -4.49 21.62
CA LEU A 132 -23.51 -4.15 20.47
C LEU A 132 -22.85 -4.55 19.15
N LYS A 133 -23.60 -5.23 18.29
CA LYS A 133 -23.26 -5.52 16.90
C LYS A 133 -23.98 -4.55 15.97
N VAL A 134 -23.25 -3.92 15.06
CA VAL A 134 -23.82 -3.05 14.03
C VAL A 134 -23.48 -3.59 12.66
N ARG A 135 -24.50 -3.82 11.84
CA ARG A 135 -24.37 -4.34 10.48
C ARG A 135 -25.13 -3.46 9.51
N VAL A 136 -24.45 -3.01 8.47
CA VAL A 136 -25.03 -2.23 7.38
C VAL A 136 -24.73 -2.92 6.07
N ARG A 137 -25.78 -3.21 5.28
CA ARG A 137 -25.67 -3.95 4.02
C ARG A 137 -26.38 -3.25 2.88
N ASP A 138 -25.75 -3.26 1.70
CA ASP A 138 -26.33 -2.81 0.43
C ASP A 138 -26.98 -1.43 0.54
N SER A 139 -26.32 -0.51 1.23
CA SER A 139 -26.90 0.78 1.63
C SER A 139 -25.96 1.95 1.33
N VAL A 140 -26.50 3.16 1.28
CA VAL A 140 -25.69 4.39 1.21
C VAL A 140 -25.67 5.03 2.58
N VAL A 141 -24.47 5.26 3.13
CA VAL A 141 -24.26 6.02 4.35
C VAL A 141 -23.90 7.44 3.95
N SER A 142 -24.87 8.35 4.04
CA SER A 142 -24.73 9.75 3.64
C SER A 142 -23.82 10.53 4.58
N SER A 143 -23.81 10.19 5.87
CA SER A 143 -22.87 10.78 6.82
C SER A 143 -22.65 9.91 8.04
N ILE A 144 -21.40 9.84 8.49
CA ILE A 144 -21.05 9.41 9.84
C ILE A 144 -20.43 10.61 10.55
N ALA A 145 -21.21 11.23 11.43
CA ALA A 145 -20.77 12.40 12.17
C ALA A 145 -19.65 12.07 13.18
N SER A 146 -18.99 13.12 13.67
CA SER A 146 -18.02 13.01 14.76
C SER A 146 -18.62 12.28 15.96
N HIS A 147 -17.87 11.34 16.56
CA HIS A 147 -18.32 10.55 17.72
C HIS A 147 -19.63 9.77 17.52
N ALA A 148 -20.03 9.48 16.28
CA ALA A 148 -21.25 8.71 16.01
C ALA A 148 -21.20 7.32 16.65
N PHE A 149 -20.04 6.65 16.60
CA PHE A 149 -19.83 5.33 17.19
C PHE A 149 -18.93 5.43 18.43
N SER A 150 -19.46 5.06 19.59
CA SER A 150 -18.73 5.03 20.87
C SER A 150 -19.28 3.97 21.83
N GLY A 151 -18.41 3.48 22.73
CA GLY A 151 -18.80 2.52 23.78
C GLY A 151 -18.49 1.06 23.41
N LYS A 152 -19.20 0.12 24.04
CA LYS A 152 -18.97 -1.33 23.98
C LYS A 152 -19.57 -1.95 22.71
N ILE A 153 -18.91 -1.74 21.59
CA ILE A 153 -19.33 -2.23 20.27
C ILE A 153 -18.35 -3.33 19.84
N ASN A 154 -18.80 -4.58 19.81
CA ASN A 154 -17.92 -5.71 19.48
C ASN A 154 -17.71 -5.88 17.98
N GLU A 155 -18.75 -5.62 17.19
CA GLU A 155 -18.75 -5.89 15.76
C GLU A 155 -19.33 -4.71 15.00
N ILE A 156 -18.55 -4.19 14.04
CA ILE A 156 -19.00 -3.19 13.07
C ILE A 156 -18.73 -3.76 11.68
N ILE A 157 -19.78 -4.07 10.93
CA ILE A 157 -19.69 -4.59 9.56
C ILE A 157 -20.43 -3.68 8.60
N PHE A 158 -19.71 -3.21 7.58
CA PHE A 158 -20.27 -2.56 6.41
C PHE A 158 -20.01 -3.45 5.19
N ASP A 159 -21.05 -3.85 4.46
CA ASP A 159 -20.93 -4.74 3.29
C ASP A 159 -21.75 -4.19 2.12
N GLY A 160 -21.13 -3.95 0.97
CA GLY A 160 -21.82 -3.33 -0.16
C GLY A 160 -22.25 -1.89 0.12
N VAL A 161 -21.50 -1.15 0.94
CA VAL A 161 -21.88 0.19 1.39
C VAL A 161 -21.16 1.28 0.58
N THR A 162 -21.89 2.34 0.25
CA THR A 162 -21.27 3.57 -0.26
C THR A 162 -21.28 4.64 0.83
N PHE A 163 -20.10 5.11 1.24
CA PHE A 163 -19.95 6.20 2.19
C PHE A 163 -19.75 7.51 1.46
N ASP A 164 -20.64 8.47 1.70
CA ASP A 164 -20.48 9.84 1.19
C ASP A 164 -19.45 10.60 2.01
N GLU A 165 -19.63 10.60 3.33
CA GLU A 165 -18.74 11.28 4.27
C GLU A 165 -18.56 10.49 5.56
N ILE A 166 -17.30 10.24 5.94
CA ILE A 166 -16.91 9.80 7.27
C ILE A 166 -16.15 10.94 7.92
N GLN A 167 -16.76 11.60 8.91
CA GLN A 167 -16.16 12.76 9.56
C GLN A 167 -15.00 12.38 10.49
N PRO A 168 -14.12 13.33 10.86
CA PRO A 168 -13.14 13.12 11.92
C PRO A 168 -13.77 12.57 13.18
N LEU A 169 -13.09 11.65 13.86
CA LEU A 169 -13.53 11.04 15.13
C LEU A 169 -14.85 10.25 15.05
N ALA A 170 -15.33 9.93 13.84
CA ALA A 170 -16.53 9.12 13.61
C ALA A 170 -16.55 7.83 14.45
N PHE A 171 -15.40 7.15 14.51
CA PHE A 171 -15.15 5.98 15.33
C PHE A 171 -14.11 6.31 16.39
N SER A 172 -14.57 6.52 17.62
CA SER A 172 -13.71 6.87 18.75
C SER A 172 -14.25 6.30 20.05
N ASN A 173 -13.36 6.03 21.00
CA ASN A 173 -13.72 5.44 22.29
C ASN A 173 -14.52 4.13 22.14
N LEU A 174 -14.18 3.33 21.14
CA LEU A 174 -14.69 1.97 21.03
C LEU A 174 -14.01 1.09 22.08
N LEU A 175 -14.81 0.29 22.78
CA LEU A 175 -14.39 -0.62 23.83
C LEU A 175 -14.83 -2.02 23.45
N GLN A 176 -14.09 -3.05 23.88
CA GLN A 176 -14.49 -4.45 23.68
C GLN A 176 -14.71 -4.80 22.19
N THR A 177 -13.99 -4.14 21.28
CA THR A 177 -14.18 -4.36 19.83
C THR A 177 -13.44 -5.61 19.39
N GLU A 178 -14.19 -6.57 18.88
CA GLU A 178 -13.66 -7.80 18.28
C GLU A 178 -13.24 -7.53 16.84
N LYS A 179 -14.13 -6.96 16.02
CA LYS A 179 -13.85 -6.76 14.60
C LYS A 179 -14.53 -5.55 14.00
N ILE A 180 -13.76 -4.86 13.16
CA ILE A 180 -14.26 -3.82 12.25
C ILE A 180 -13.98 -4.28 10.84
N VAL A 181 -15.03 -4.37 10.03
CA VAL A 181 -14.97 -4.98 8.71
C VAL A 181 -15.70 -4.11 7.69
N ILE A 182 -14.98 -3.71 6.64
CA ILE A 182 -15.54 -2.94 5.51
C ILE A 182 -15.34 -3.77 4.25
N LYS A 183 -16.45 -4.21 3.63
CA LYS A 183 -16.47 -5.13 2.49
C LYS A 183 -17.16 -4.53 1.28
N ASN A 184 -16.58 -4.74 0.09
CA ASN A 184 -17.18 -4.38 -1.19
C ASN A 184 -17.77 -2.96 -1.21
N SER A 185 -17.05 -2.02 -0.61
CA SER A 185 -17.59 -0.70 -0.26
C SER A 185 -16.79 0.41 -0.91
N THR A 186 -17.44 1.54 -1.18
CA THR A 186 -16.79 2.72 -1.76
C THR A 186 -16.82 3.87 -0.75
N ILE A 187 -15.68 4.51 -0.53
CA ILE A 187 -15.54 5.67 0.35
C ILE A 187 -15.25 6.90 -0.51
N ARG A 188 -16.20 7.85 -0.55
CA ARG A 188 -16.07 9.10 -1.32
C ARG A 188 -15.25 10.13 -0.56
N SER A 189 -15.58 10.38 0.71
CA SER A 189 -14.85 11.29 1.58
C SER A 189 -14.51 10.64 2.91
N LEU A 190 -13.21 10.56 3.21
CA LEU A 190 -12.68 10.06 4.47
C LEU A 190 -12.02 11.21 5.23
N GLY A 191 -12.48 11.46 6.45
CA GLY A 191 -11.92 12.48 7.34
C GLY A 191 -10.57 12.08 7.93
N VAL A 192 -9.75 13.09 8.22
CA VAL A 192 -8.55 12.92 9.06
C VAL A 192 -9.01 12.46 10.45
N TYR A 193 -8.36 11.45 11.03
CA TYR A 193 -8.74 10.84 12.30
C TYR A 193 -10.15 10.23 12.33
N ALA A 194 -10.70 9.82 11.19
CA ALA A 194 -12.00 9.12 11.14
C ALA A 194 -12.06 7.95 12.13
N PHE A 195 -10.97 7.20 12.25
CA PHE A 195 -10.78 6.15 13.25
C PHE A 195 -9.66 6.57 14.20
N LYS A 196 -9.95 6.75 15.49
CA LYS A 196 -8.96 7.26 16.45
C LYS A 196 -9.00 6.58 17.81
N LYS A 197 -7.82 6.14 18.27
CA LYS A 197 -7.54 5.74 19.66
C LYS A 197 -8.53 4.70 20.21
N PHE A 198 -8.56 3.52 19.62
CA PHE A 198 -9.28 2.36 20.16
C PHE A 198 -8.55 1.06 19.81
N GLY A 199 -8.87 0.00 20.55
CA GLY A 199 -8.38 -1.35 20.30
C GLY A 199 -9.41 -2.22 19.57
N THR A 200 -8.96 -3.08 18.66
CA THR A 200 -9.77 -4.14 18.03
C THR A 200 -8.96 -5.42 17.88
N GLU A 201 -9.59 -6.59 17.90
CA GLU A 201 -8.86 -7.83 17.59
C GLU A 201 -8.56 -7.91 16.08
N MET A 202 -9.52 -7.54 15.23
CA MET A 202 -9.39 -7.58 13.77
C MET A 202 -9.83 -6.26 13.10
N LEU A 203 -9.06 -5.83 12.09
CA LEU A 203 -9.42 -4.76 11.17
C LEU A 203 -9.28 -5.27 9.74
N ASP A 204 -10.41 -5.40 9.03
CA ASP A 204 -10.45 -5.96 7.68
C ASP A 204 -11.07 -4.99 6.67
N LEU A 205 -10.27 -4.61 5.68
CA LEU A 205 -10.69 -3.86 4.50
C LEU A 205 -10.62 -4.81 3.31
N ASN A 206 -11.77 -5.18 2.75
CA ASN A 206 -11.85 -6.15 1.66
C ASN A 206 -12.71 -5.64 0.50
N GLY A 207 -12.15 -5.45 -0.69
CA GLY A 207 -12.93 -4.88 -1.80
C GLY A 207 -13.28 -3.41 -1.57
N VAL A 208 -12.44 -2.66 -0.84
CA VAL A 208 -12.69 -1.24 -0.55
C VAL A 208 -12.09 -0.36 -1.64
N ALA A 209 -12.90 0.55 -2.18
CA ALA A 209 -12.46 1.57 -3.12
C ALA A 209 -12.47 2.96 -2.45
N ALA A 210 -11.37 3.70 -2.53
CA ALA A 210 -11.31 5.09 -2.05
C ALA A 210 -10.39 5.93 -2.93
N ASP A 211 -10.79 7.17 -3.21
CA ASP A 211 -9.93 8.09 -3.96
C ASP A 211 -8.73 8.57 -3.11
N LEU A 212 -8.99 8.91 -1.85
CA LEU A 212 -7.98 9.42 -0.94
C LEU A 212 -8.10 8.79 0.44
N VAL A 213 -7.01 8.18 0.90
CA VAL A 213 -6.77 7.93 2.33
C VAL A 213 -5.91 9.08 2.86
N PRO A 214 -6.50 10.04 3.62
CA PRO A 214 -5.74 11.17 4.13
C PRO A 214 -4.77 10.72 5.22
N SER A 215 -3.81 11.59 5.54
CA SER A 215 -2.91 11.38 6.66
C SER A 215 -3.71 11.18 7.95
N ARG A 216 -3.29 10.22 8.76
CA ARG A 216 -3.89 9.89 10.06
C ARG A 216 -5.38 9.53 9.98
N ALA A 217 -5.86 9.01 8.84
CA ALA A 217 -7.23 8.52 8.70
C ALA A 217 -7.55 7.44 9.75
N PHE A 218 -6.60 6.50 9.90
CA PHE A 218 -6.59 5.48 10.95
C PHE A 218 -5.46 5.81 11.92
N SER A 219 -5.78 6.41 13.06
CA SER A 219 -4.78 6.95 13.98
C SER A 219 -4.76 6.24 15.33
N ASN A 220 -3.60 5.65 15.64
CA ASN A 220 -3.31 4.99 16.91
C ASN A 220 -4.35 3.90 17.21
N LEU A 221 -4.59 3.05 16.22
CA LEU A 221 -5.48 1.91 16.37
C LEU A 221 -4.64 0.72 16.84
N ARG A 222 -4.99 0.15 17.98
CA ARG A 222 -4.33 -1.09 18.44
C ARG A 222 -5.07 -2.27 17.84
N VAL A 223 -4.39 -3.05 17.00
CA VAL A 223 -4.97 -4.25 16.37
C VAL A 223 -4.26 -5.46 16.94
N TYR A 224 -4.96 -6.30 17.70
CA TYR A 224 -4.30 -7.38 18.45
C TYR A 224 -3.95 -8.61 17.58
N GLN A 225 -4.79 -8.96 16.61
CA GLN A 225 -4.60 -10.14 15.77
C GLN A 225 -4.19 -9.76 14.35
N SER A 226 -5.12 -9.26 13.54
CA SER A 226 -4.91 -9.11 12.11
C SER A 226 -5.38 -7.76 11.58
N PHE A 227 -4.51 -7.09 10.85
CA PHE A 227 -4.84 -5.96 9.99
C PHE A 227 -4.70 -6.38 8.52
N THR A 228 -5.81 -6.39 7.80
CA THR A 228 -5.88 -6.93 6.44
C THR A 228 -6.43 -5.89 5.46
N ILE A 229 -5.71 -5.70 4.36
CA ILE A 229 -6.17 -4.93 3.19
C ILE A 229 -6.17 -5.89 2.01
N ASN A 230 -7.34 -6.31 1.54
CA ASN A 230 -7.47 -7.29 0.47
C ASN A 230 -8.34 -6.79 -0.67
N ASN A 231 -7.93 -7.00 -1.91
CA ASN A 231 -8.71 -6.62 -3.09
C ASN A 231 -9.15 -5.15 -3.08
N CYS A 232 -8.36 -4.26 -2.49
CA CYS A 232 -8.71 -2.84 -2.34
C CYS A 232 -8.16 -2.01 -3.50
N SER A 233 -8.80 -0.89 -3.80
CA SER A 233 -8.38 0.06 -4.83
C SER A 233 -8.28 1.46 -4.24
N PHE A 234 -7.07 1.94 -4.01
CA PHE A 234 -6.80 3.28 -3.50
C PHE A 234 -6.11 4.13 -4.56
N ASN A 235 -6.66 5.30 -4.89
CA ASN A 235 -5.97 6.21 -5.80
C ASN A 235 -4.77 6.89 -5.12
N THR A 236 -4.96 7.44 -3.92
CA THR A 236 -3.85 8.03 -3.14
C THR A 236 -3.90 7.62 -1.68
N VAL A 237 -2.79 7.13 -1.15
CA VAL A 237 -2.57 6.94 0.28
C VAL A 237 -1.49 7.90 0.75
N ARG A 238 -1.87 8.86 1.61
CA ARG A 238 -0.95 9.87 2.15
C ARG A 238 -0.11 9.29 3.30
N SER A 239 0.94 10.02 3.64
CA SER A 239 1.84 9.72 4.76
C SER A 239 1.07 9.55 6.07
N ASP A 240 1.46 8.55 6.86
CA ASP A 240 0.78 8.11 8.07
C ASP A 240 -0.73 7.86 7.88
N GLY A 241 -1.17 7.44 6.68
CA GLY A 241 -2.59 7.16 6.42
C GLY A 241 -3.13 6.06 7.33
N PHE A 242 -2.29 5.06 7.58
CA PHE A 242 -2.53 3.96 8.51
C PHE A 242 -1.49 3.97 9.64
N ILE A 243 -1.88 4.43 10.83
CA ILE A 243 -1.10 4.33 12.07
C ILE A 243 -1.69 3.21 12.92
N ILE A 244 -1.12 2.01 12.81
CA ILE A 244 -1.63 0.78 13.43
C ILE A 244 -0.58 0.20 14.38
N GLU A 245 -1.01 -0.12 15.59
CA GLU A 245 -0.16 -0.63 16.65
C GLU A 245 -0.42 -2.12 16.88
N GLN A 246 0.67 -2.89 16.95
CA GLN A 246 0.75 -4.26 17.46
C GLN A 246 0.01 -5.38 16.70
N PRO A 247 -0.25 -5.32 15.37
CA PRO A 247 -0.84 -6.46 14.67
C PRO A 247 0.11 -7.66 14.69
N THR A 248 -0.44 -8.83 15.01
CA THR A 248 0.28 -10.11 14.88
C THR A 248 0.46 -10.49 13.41
N LEU A 249 -0.50 -10.11 12.56
CA LEU A 249 -0.43 -10.23 11.11
C LEU A 249 -0.83 -8.90 10.46
N PHE A 250 0.06 -8.33 9.66
CA PHE A 250 -0.26 -7.24 8.75
C PHE A 250 -0.13 -7.73 7.31
N GLN A 251 -1.21 -7.65 6.54
CA GLN A 251 -1.18 -8.06 5.14
C GLN A 251 -1.90 -7.10 4.19
N VAL A 252 -1.29 -6.88 3.04
CA VAL A 252 -1.87 -6.18 1.89
C VAL A 252 -1.82 -7.11 0.69
N THR A 253 -2.98 -7.50 0.17
CA THR A 253 -3.08 -8.52 -0.88
C THR A 253 -4.02 -8.12 -2.00
N HIS A 254 -3.70 -8.51 -3.24
CA HIS A 254 -4.55 -8.30 -4.42
C HIS A 254 -5.02 -6.85 -4.59
N SER A 255 -4.28 -5.87 -4.07
CA SER A 255 -4.72 -4.49 -3.99
C SER A 255 -4.02 -3.62 -5.01
N ASN A 256 -4.72 -2.59 -5.48
CA ASN A 256 -4.20 -1.59 -6.41
C ASN A 256 -4.06 -0.25 -5.67
N ILE A 257 -2.85 0.32 -5.65
CA ILE A 257 -2.57 1.61 -5.03
C ILE A 257 -1.87 2.50 -6.05
N SER A 258 -2.57 3.49 -6.61
CA SER A 258 -2.02 4.32 -7.69
C SER A 258 -0.90 5.25 -7.21
N ASN A 259 -1.04 5.86 -6.04
CA ASN A 259 -0.02 6.73 -5.43
C ASN A 259 0.15 6.37 -3.96
N LEU A 260 1.34 5.89 -3.60
CA LEU A 260 1.72 5.55 -2.24
C LEU A 260 2.78 6.53 -1.76
N ASN A 261 2.40 7.48 -0.90
CA ASN A 261 3.34 8.48 -0.41
C ASN A 261 4.34 7.91 0.61
N THR A 262 5.37 8.69 0.92
CA THR A 262 6.35 8.42 1.99
C THR A 262 5.66 8.05 3.29
N GLU A 263 6.11 6.98 3.95
CA GLU A 263 5.60 6.51 5.23
C GLU A 263 4.07 6.33 5.28
N ALA A 264 3.45 5.93 4.17
CA ALA A 264 2.00 5.73 4.08
C ALA A 264 1.48 4.71 5.12
N PHE A 265 2.30 3.71 5.41
CA PHE A 265 2.07 2.72 6.46
C PHE A 265 2.99 2.99 7.64
N ASN A 266 2.40 3.36 8.77
CA ASN A 266 3.05 3.47 10.05
C ASN A 266 2.54 2.34 10.95
N VAL A 267 3.16 1.18 10.83
CA VAL A 267 2.67 -0.07 11.44
C VAL A 267 3.73 -0.65 12.34
N ALA A 268 3.48 -0.64 13.64
CA ALA A 268 4.33 -1.30 14.63
C ALA A 268 3.89 -2.77 14.78
N ALA A 269 4.34 -3.64 13.87
CA ALA A 269 3.93 -5.04 13.83
C ALA A 269 4.58 -5.88 14.93
N ARG A 270 3.84 -6.84 15.49
CA ARG A 270 4.37 -7.87 16.41
C ARG A 270 4.76 -9.15 15.68
N GLY A 271 4.19 -9.40 14.52
CA GLY A 271 4.46 -10.59 13.74
C GLY A 271 4.59 -10.28 12.26
N LYS A 272 4.05 -11.17 11.43
CA LYS A 272 4.36 -11.25 10.01
C LYS A 272 3.81 -10.06 9.23
N VAL A 273 4.60 -9.55 8.28
CA VAL A 273 4.19 -8.53 7.32
C VAL A 273 4.20 -9.11 5.91
N LEU A 274 3.09 -8.99 5.19
CA LEU A 274 2.88 -9.60 3.87
C LEU A 274 2.37 -8.58 2.85
N PHE A 275 3.05 -8.45 1.74
CA PHE A 275 2.58 -7.73 0.56
C PHE A 275 2.55 -8.71 -0.61
N LYS A 276 1.35 -9.10 -1.07
CA LYS A 276 1.22 -10.10 -2.14
C LYS A 276 0.30 -9.70 -3.27
N ASN A 277 0.69 -9.98 -4.52
CA ASN A 277 -0.17 -9.78 -5.68
C ASN A 277 -0.72 -8.35 -5.80
N ASN A 278 0.02 -7.33 -5.33
CA ASN A 278 -0.43 -5.95 -5.40
C ASN A 278 0.10 -5.26 -6.65
N THR A 279 -0.63 -4.25 -7.08
CA THR A 279 -0.16 -3.30 -8.10
C THR A 279 0.02 -1.94 -7.45
N PHE A 280 1.25 -1.43 -7.48
CA PHE A 280 1.59 -0.08 -7.03
C PHE A 280 1.88 0.79 -8.24
N GLY A 281 1.25 1.97 -8.31
CA GLY A 281 1.54 2.95 -9.34
C GLY A 281 2.87 3.67 -9.04
N ILE A 282 2.77 4.83 -8.42
CA ILE A 282 3.91 5.64 -7.98
C ILE A 282 4.15 5.36 -6.51
N VAL A 283 5.33 4.84 -6.17
CA VAL A 283 5.77 4.66 -4.79
C VAL A 283 6.77 5.75 -4.44
N GLY A 284 6.46 6.51 -3.38
CA GLY A 284 7.34 7.52 -2.83
C GLY A 284 8.54 6.92 -2.10
N ASP A 285 9.58 7.73 -1.91
CA ASP A 285 10.71 7.33 -1.08
C ASP A 285 10.24 6.99 0.33
N ARG A 286 10.78 5.92 0.91
CA ARG A 286 10.50 5.47 2.28
C ARG A 286 9.02 5.19 2.54
N ALA A 287 8.28 4.71 1.54
CA ALA A 287 6.85 4.39 1.68
C ALA A 287 6.57 3.33 2.77
N PHE A 288 7.51 2.40 2.97
CA PHE A 288 7.41 1.29 3.93
C PHE A 288 8.30 1.44 5.18
N ASP A 289 9.02 2.56 5.30
CA ASP A 289 10.07 2.79 6.31
C ASP A 289 9.55 2.80 7.75
N LYS A 290 8.30 3.25 7.95
CA LYS A 290 7.63 3.24 9.26
C LYS A 290 6.89 1.95 9.59
N ILE A 291 7.11 0.89 8.81
CA ILE A 291 6.72 -0.46 9.25
C ILE A 291 7.86 -0.97 10.12
N THR A 292 7.61 -1.08 11.42
CA THR A 292 8.61 -1.44 12.44
C THR A 292 8.18 -2.68 13.20
N LYS A 293 9.12 -3.43 13.76
CA LYS A 293 8.81 -4.52 14.67
C LYS A 293 8.69 -4.00 16.10
N THR A 294 7.72 -4.52 16.86
CA THR A 294 7.56 -4.19 18.28
C THR A 294 8.30 -5.17 19.18
N ASP A 295 8.44 -6.43 18.76
CA ASP A 295 9.09 -7.48 19.55
C ASP A 295 10.58 -7.55 19.20
N VAL A 296 11.43 -7.49 20.23
CA VAL A 296 12.89 -7.53 20.11
C VAL A 296 13.39 -8.98 19.95
N PHE A 297 12.63 -9.96 20.45
CA PHE A 297 13.11 -11.33 20.58
C PHE A 297 12.88 -12.19 19.33
N HIS A 298 12.02 -11.75 18.41
CA HIS A 298 11.72 -12.46 17.17
C HIS A 298 11.92 -11.50 16.00
N ASN A 299 12.57 -11.97 14.94
CA ASN A 299 12.64 -11.26 13.67
C ASN A 299 11.48 -11.76 12.80
N PRO A 300 10.33 -11.06 12.77
CA PRO A 300 9.25 -11.45 11.88
C PRO A 300 9.67 -11.35 10.42
N ASP A 301 9.09 -12.21 9.59
CA ASP A 301 9.23 -12.12 8.14
C ASP A 301 8.54 -10.86 7.61
N PHE A 302 9.21 -10.15 6.71
CA PHE A 302 8.60 -9.17 5.82
C PHE A 302 8.68 -9.71 4.40
N ILE A 303 7.54 -10.05 3.79
CA ILE A 303 7.53 -10.72 2.48
C ILE A 303 6.85 -9.84 1.44
N PHE A 304 7.56 -9.53 0.35
CA PHE A 304 6.96 -9.11 -0.91
C PHE A 304 6.93 -10.28 -1.88
N ASP A 305 5.75 -10.58 -2.42
CA ASP A 305 5.54 -11.72 -3.31
C ASP A 305 4.64 -11.31 -4.48
N SER A 306 5.14 -11.42 -5.70
CA SER A 306 4.34 -11.17 -6.92
C SER A 306 3.73 -9.77 -6.99
N ASN A 307 4.46 -8.74 -6.54
CA ASN A 307 4.00 -7.35 -6.62
C ASN A 307 4.50 -6.68 -7.90
N THR A 308 3.64 -5.88 -8.51
CA THR A 308 3.96 -5.06 -9.68
C THR A 308 4.06 -3.60 -9.28
N PHE A 309 5.14 -2.93 -9.69
CA PHE A 309 5.39 -1.52 -9.45
C PHE A 309 5.48 -0.79 -10.79
N LYS A 310 4.69 0.25 -10.99
CA LYS A 310 4.79 1.08 -12.20
C LYS A 310 5.99 1.99 -12.12
N ARG A 311 6.24 2.65 -10.99
CA ARG A 311 7.37 3.55 -10.80
C ARG A 311 7.91 3.39 -9.38
N ILE A 312 9.21 3.11 -9.28
CA ILE A 312 9.93 3.04 -8.00
C ILE A 312 11.00 4.11 -7.91
N SER A 313 11.19 4.63 -6.71
CA SER A 313 12.28 5.53 -6.34
C SER A 313 13.38 4.77 -5.58
N ARG A 314 14.54 5.41 -5.41
CA ARG A 314 15.74 4.80 -4.81
C ARG A 314 15.52 4.16 -3.45
N TYR A 315 14.68 4.79 -2.63
CA TYR A 315 14.43 4.36 -1.26
C TYR A 315 12.99 3.87 -1.06
N SER A 316 12.28 3.54 -2.14
CA SER A 316 10.89 3.06 -2.06
C SER A 316 10.76 1.79 -1.21
N LEU A 317 11.70 0.84 -1.38
CA LEU A 317 11.67 -0.49 -0.75
C LEU A 317 12.60 -0.63 0.46
N THR A 318 13.07 0.49 1.02
CA THR A 318 13.89 0.48 2.24
C THR A 318 13.03 0.03 3.41
N ILE A 319 13.43 -1.05 4.07
CA ILE A 319 12.79 -1.58 5.28
C ILE A 319 13.92 -1.97 6.22
N ASP A 320 13.91 -1.35 7.40
CA ASP A 320 14.81 -1.69 8.48
C ASP A 320 14.12 -2.68 9.43
N ASP A 321 14.89 -3.36 10.27
CA ASP A 321 14.42 -4.23 11.37
C ASP A 321 13.79 -5.60 11.03
N PHE A 322 13.49 -5.92 9.77
CA PHE A 322 12.89 -7.21 9.38
C PHE A 322 13.84 -8.15 8.62
N ASP A 323 13.52 -9.46 8.61
CA ASP A 323 14.05 -10.39 7.61
C ASP A 323 13.24 -10.25 6.31
N VAL A 324 13.74 -9.40 5.40
CA VAL A 324 13.01 -9.01 4.18
C VAL A 324 13.23 -10.02 3.07
N LYS A 325 12.14 -10.54 2.52
CA LYS A 325 12.12 -11.52 1.43
C LYS A 325 11.38 -10.93 0.24
N PHE A 326 12.11 -10.67 -0.84
CA PHE A 326 11.53 -10.29 -2.13
C PHE A 326 11.37 -11.54 -2.99
N ARG A 327 10.23 -11.67 -3.65
CA ARG A 327 9.93 -12.76 -4.59
C ARG A 327 9.08 -12.20 -5.72
N ASN A 328 9.47 -12.47 -6.96
CA ASN A 328 8.69 -12.11 -8.15
C ASN A 328 8.27 -10.63 -8.13
N ILE A 329 9.24 -9.72 -8.02
CA ILE A 329 8.95 -8.29 -8.03
C ILE A 329 9.02 -7.80 -9.47
N PHE A 330 7.93 -7.22 -9.98
CA PHE A 330 7.84 -6.78 -11.35
C PHE A 330 7.85 -5.25 -11.41
N ILE A 331 8.73 -4.67 -12.22
CA ILE A 331 8.78 -3.24 -12.52
C ILE A 331 8.22 -3.04 -13.93
N ASN A 332 7.08 -2.36 -14.04
CA ASN A 332 6.42 -2.04 -15.31
C ASN A 332 6.99 -0.77 -15.96
N GLU A 333 8.33 -0.70 -16.00
CA GLU A 333 9.12 0.30 -16.72
C GLU A 333 10.17 -0.44 -17.55
N PRO A 334 10.58 0.14 -18.70
CA PRO A 334 11.68 -0.41 -19.48
C PRO A 334 12.96 -0.48 -18.66
N CYS A 335 13.71 -1.57 -18.79
CA CYS A 335 15.00 -1.73 -18.15
C CYS A 335 16.02 -0.71 -18.70
N ASP A 336 16.64 0.11 -17.83
CA ASP A 336 17.70 1.04 -18.22
C ASP A 336 18.88 0.96 -17.24
N CYS A 337 20.08 0.70 -17.77
CA CYS A 337 21.32 0.55 -17.03
C CYS A 337 21.62 1.74 -16.12
N ASN A 338 21.37 2.97 -16.59
CA ASN A 338 21.64 4.17 -15.80
C ASN A 338 20.64 4.33 -14.66
N SER A 339 19.36 4.09 -14.93
CA SER A 339 18.31 4.22 -13.93
C SER A 339 18.35 3.13 -12.85
N LEU A 340 18.75 1.90 -13.19
CA LEU A 340 18.71 0.75 -12.28
C LEU A 340 19.69 0.91 -11.09
N ASP A 341 20.91 1.36 -11.35
CA ASP A 341 21.92 1.57 -10.31
C ASP A 341 21.54 2.73 -9.37
N HIS A 342 20.73 3.69 -9.85
CA HIS A 342 20.21 4.77 -9.05
C HIS A 342 18.91 4.43 -8.32
N LYS A 343 18.08 3.52 -8.84
CA LYS A 343 16.77 3.15 -8.28
C LYS A 343 16.83 2.01 -7.28
N ILE A 344 17.82 1.12 -7.37
CA ILE A 344 17.91 -0.04 -6.48
C ILE A 344 19.27 -0.01 -5.78
N LYS A 345 19.23 0.25 -4.48
CA LYS A 345 20.42 0.45 -3.65
C LYS A 345 21.25 -0.82 -3.49
N ASP A 346 20.59 -1.96 -3.24
CA ASP A 346 21.25 -3.19 -2.83
C ASP A 346 21.24 -4.22 -3.96
N THR A 347 22.44 -4.61 -4.39
CA THR A 347 22.65 -5.58 -5.49
C THR A 347 22.13 -6.98 -5.18
N TYR A 348 21.93 -7.30 -3.90
CA TYR A 348 21.39 -8.58 -3.45
C TYR A 348 20.00 -8.87 -4.03
N TYR A 349 19.20 -7.84 -4.28
CA TYR A 349 17.82 -8.00 -4.77
C TYR A 349 17.70 -8.10 -6.29
N TYR A 350 18.82 -8.07 -7.04
CA TYR A 350 18.79 -8.09 -8.51
C TYR A 350 18.29 -9.41 -9.09
N GLU A 351 18.29 -10.50 -8.32
CA GLU A 351 17.76 -11.80 -8.72
C GLU A 351 16.24 -11.87 -8.62
N ASP A 352 15.64 -11.19 -7.64
CA ASP A 352 14.20 -11.26 -7.36
C ASP A 352 13.38 -10.18 -8.08
N ILE A 353 14.05 -9.13 -8.56
CA ILE A 353 13.42 -8.00 -9.24
C ILE A 353 13.59 -8.14 -10.76
N GLN A 354 12.46 -7.99 -11.46
CA GLN A 354 12.35 -8.08 -12.91
C GLN A 354 11.84 -6.75 -13.48
N CYS A 355 12.35 -6.36 -14.64
CA CYS A 355 11.89 -5.17 -15.38
C CYS A 355 11.41 -5.56 -16.78
N LEU A 356 10.68 -4.66 -17.44
CA LEU A 356 10.07 -4.94 -18.74
C LEU A 356 11.09 -4.71 -19.87
N GLN A 357 11.27 -5.69 -20.76
CA GLN A 357 12.10 -5.58 -21.95
C GLN A 357 11.33 -6.22 -23.13
N ASP A 358 11.02 -5.42 -24.14
CA ASP A 358 10.32 -5.88 -25.36
C ASP A 358 9.02 -6.69 -25.07
N GLY A 359 8.31 -6.31 -24.00
CA GLY A 359 7.06 -6.95 -23.57
C GLY A 359 7.22 -8.17 -22.65
N ASN A 360 8.46 -8.60 -22.37
CA ASN A 360 8.75 -9.71 -21.47
C ASN A 360 9.45 -9.22 -20.20
N TYR A 361 9.23 -9.90 -19.08
CA TYR A 361 9.94 -9.61 -17.83
C TYR A 361 11.28 -10.35 -17.80
N ILE A 362 12.37 -9.61 -17.60
CA ILE A 362 13.73 -10.13 -17.42
C ILE A 362 14.26 -9.71 -16.05
N THR A 363 15.02 -10.58 -15.39
CA THR A 363 15.65 -10.23 -14.11
C THR A 363 16.67 -9.11 -14.32
N ILE A 364 16.81 -8.24 -13.31
CA ILE A 364 17.78 -7.15 -13.39
C ILE A 364 19.21 -7.69 -13.48
N LYS A 365 19.50 -8.80 -12.80
CA LYS A 365 20.80 -9.48 -12.90
C LYS A 365 21.12 -9.89 -14.34
N ASP A 366 20.19 -10.56 -15.02
CA ASP A 366 20.39 -11.02 -16.39
C ASP A 366 20.50 -9.85 -17.36
N TYR A 367 19.64 -8.83 -17.20
CA TYR A 367 19.71 -7.61 -18.01
C TYR A 367 21.04 -6.86 -17.84
N LYS A 368 21.51 -6.69 -16.60
CA LYS A 368 22.77 -6.01 -16.32
C LYS A 368 23.97 -6.75 -16.90
N SER A 369 23.97 -8.08 -16.82
CA SER A 369 25.06 -8.91 -17.36
C SER A 369 25.11 -8.91 -18.89
N SER A 370 23.96 -8.82 -19.57
CA SER A 370 23.86 -8.90 -21.02
C SER A 370 23.99 -7.55 -21.72
N MET A 371 23.34 -6.50 -21.20
CA MET A 371 23.20 -5.21 -21.88
C MET A 371 24.05 -4.10 -21.27
N CYS A 372 24.31 -4.13 -19.95
CA CYS A 372 24.99 -3.06 -19.22
C CYS A 372 26.51 -3.25 -19.04
N SER A 373 27.12 -4.22 -19.73
CA SER A 373 28.57 -4.39 -19.68
C SER A 373 29.24 -3.14 -20.26
N VAL A 374 30.11 -2.49 -19.50
CA VAL A 374 30.92 -1.33 -19.92
C VAL A 374 31.68 -1.60 -21.24
N ILE A 375 31.89 -2.88 -21.55
CA ILE A 375 32.52 -3.33 -22.78
C ILE A 375 31.65 -3.00 -24.00
N THR A 376 30.31 -3.06 -23.95
CA THR A 376 29.47 -2.79 -25.14
C THR A 376 29.46 -1.31 -25.52
N ASP A 377 29.46 -0.40 -24.54
CA ASP A 377 29.44 1.04 -24.83
C ASP A 377 30.84 1.55 -25.25
N HIS A 378 31.90 1.00 -24.66
CA HIS A 378 33.28 1.36 -25.05
C HIS A 378 33.89 0.49 -26.15
N TYR A 379 33.27 -0.61 -26.58
CA TYR A 379 33.80 -1.48 -27.64
C TYR A 379 34.09 -0.69 -28.93
N ILE A 380 33.18 0.20 -29.33
CA ILE A 380 33.39 1.05 -30.51
C ILE A 380 34.58 1.98 -30.27
N THR A 381 34.68 2.61 -29.09
CA THR A 381 35.81 3.50 -28.76
C THR A 381 37.15 2.78 -28.64
N ILE A 382 37.15 1.56 -28.11
CA ILE A 382 38.33 0.70 -27.98
C ILE A 382 38.79 0.29 -29.38
N ILE A 383 37.86 -0.15 -30.25
CA ILE A 383 38.17 -0.46 -31.65
C ILE A 383 38.75 0.76 -32.36
N ILE A 384 38.11 1.93 -32.24
CA ILE A 384 38.60 3.16 -32.87
C ILE A 384 40.00 3.48 -32.34
N SER A 385 40.24 3.40 -31.03
CA SER A 385 41.57 3.68 -30.46
C SER A 385 42.64 2.67 -30.92
N CYS A 386 42.28 1.38 -31.02
CA CYS A 386 43.16 0.33 -31.56
C CYS A 386 43.48 0.57 -33.04
N VAL A 387 42.49 0.91 -33.86
CA VAL A 387 42.69 1.19 -35.29
C VAL A 387 43.57 2.43 -35.49
N VAL A 388 43.35 3.50 -34.71
CA VAL A 388 44.18 4.70 -34.74
C VAL A 388 45.61 4.40 -34.28
N ALA A 389 45.78 3.60 -33.22
CA ALA A 389 47.10 3.20 -32.73
C ALA A 389 47.87 2.37 -33.78
N VAL A 390 47.21 1.41 -34.45
CA VAL A 390 47.81 0.60 -35.51
C VAL A 390 48.21 1.47 -36.72
N LEU A 391 47.36 2.42 -37.12
CA LEU A 391 47.68 3.38 -38.19
C LEU A 391 48.88 4.26 -37.81
N LEU A 392 48.95 4.77 -36.58
CA LEU A 392 50.09 5.54 -36.08
C LEU A 392 51.39 4.75 -36.09
N ILE A 393 51.36 3.49 -35.64
CA ILE A 393 52.51 2.59 -35.69
C ILE A 393 52.93 2.35 -37.14
N GLY A 394 51.98 2.16 -38.06
CA GLY A 394 52.24 2.03 -39.50
C GLY A 394 52.92 3.26 -40.10
N VAL A 395 52.46 4.46 -39.76
CA VAL A 395 53.08 5.72 -40.22
C VAL A 395 54.48 5.92 -39.63
N ILE A 396 54.67 5.66 -38.34
CA ILE A 396 55.97 5.78 -37.67
C ILE A 396 56.97 4.79 -38.26
N SER A 397 56.55 3.55 -38.50
CA SER A 397 57.42 2.53 -39.11
C SER A 397 57.75 2.84 -40.58
N ALA A 398 56.77 3.34 -41.36
CA ALA A 398 57.02 3.84 -42.71
C ALA A 398 58.02 5.01 -42.73
N LEU A 399 57.86 5.99 -41.81
CA LEU A 399 58.79 7.10 -41.64
C LEU A 399 60.19 6.61 -41.22
N ALA A 400 60.28 5.69 -40.27
CA ALA A 400 61.55 5.13 -39.84
C ALA A 400 62.28 4.38 -40.97
N LEU A 401 61.54 3.61 -41.78
CA LEU A 401 62.06 2.95 -42.98
C LEU A 401 62.50 3.98 -44.04
N TYR A 402 61.70 5.01 -44.29
CA TYR A 402 62.05 6.10 -45.21
C TYR A 402 63.33 6.83 -44.76
N TYR A 403 63.42 7.23 -43.49
CA TYR A 403 64.61 7.85 -42.94
C TYR A 403 65.82 6.91 -43.01
N LYS A 404 65.67 5.62 -42.68
CA LYS A 404 66.75 4.63 -42.81
C LYS A 404 67.23 4.51 -44.26
N PHE A 405 66.31 4.47 -45.23
CA PHE A 405 66.63 4.33 -46.66
C PHE A 405 67.31 5.59 -47.21
N VAL A 406 66.79 6.78 -46.90
CA VAL A 406 67.39 8.07 -47.33
C VAL A 406 68.73 8.32 -46.63
N TYR A 407 68.85 7.97 -45.35
CA TYR A 407 70.11 8.10 -44.59
C TYR A 407 71.18 7.13 -45.09
N MET A 408 70.81 5.87 -45.41
CA MET A 408 71.71 4.91 -46.07
C MET A 408 72.13 5.38 -47.46
N SER A 409 71.21 5.93 -48.27
CA SER A 409 71.49 6.48 -49.60
C SER A 409 72.48 7.67 -49.57
N LYS A 410 72.38 8.55 -48.57
CA LYS A 410 73.32 9.68 -48.41
C LYS A 410 74.65 9.31 -47.75
N LYS A 411 74.68 8.34 -46.82
CA LYS A 411 75.90 7.94 -46.11
C LYS A 411 76.72 6.89 -46.87
N TYR A 412 76.08 6.05 -47.68
CA TYR A 412 76.70 5.17 -48.68
C TYR A 412 76.46 5.71 -50.08
N GLY A 413 76.76 6.99 -50.27
CA GLY A 413 76.82 7.57 -51.60
C GLY A 413 77.82 6.80 -52.46
N SER A 414 77.32 6.19 -53.53
CA SER A 414 77.91 6.21 -54.86
C SER A 414 79.44 6.29 -54.90
N LYS A 415 80.12 5.20 -54.50
CA LYS A 415 81.42 4.84 -55.04
C LYS A 415 81.26 3.50 -55.71
N ASP A 416 81.08 3.54 -57.03
CA ASP A 416 81.74 2.65 -58.01
C ASP A 416 80.94 2.63 -59.32
N GLN A 417 81.12 3.70 -60.11
CA GLN A 417 81.10 3.58 -61.56
C GLN A 417 82.47 3.98 -62.09
N SER A 418 83.41 3.03 -62.05
CA SER A 418 84.53 3.01 -62.98
C SER A 418 85.20 1.64 -62.92
N ASN A 419 85.01 0.87 -63.99
CA ASN A 419 85.97 -0.08 -64.55
C ASN A 419 86.33 -1.34 -63.74
N LYS A 420 85.78 -2.51 -64.14
CA LYS A 420 86.46 -3.48 -65.03
C LYS A 420 85.81 -4.87 -64.99
N ASN A 421 85.69 -5.44 -66.18
CA ASN A 421 85.82 -6.85 -66.55
C ASN A 421 86.34 -7.81 -65.46
N GLY A 422 85.72 -8.99 -65.35
CA GLY A 422 86.43 -10.19 -64.93
C GLY A 422 85.62 -11.26 -64.19
N ASN A 423 85.31 -12.32 -64.94
CA ASN A 423 85.15 -13.72 -64.53
C ASN A 423 83.91 -14.14 -63.71
N LEU A 424 83.00 -14.79 -64.44
CA LEU A 424 82.21 -15.92 -63.94
C LEU A 424 83.14 -16.91 -63.22
N SER A 425 82.87 -17.18 -61.94
CA SER A 425 83.25 -18.46 -61.32
C SER A 425 81.97 -19.28 -61.16
N LEU A 426 81.83 -20.24 -62.07
CA LEU A 426 80.88 -21.33 -62.00
C LEU A 426 81.30 -22.23 -60.82
N ILE A 427 80.63 -22.11 -59.67
CA ILE A 427 80.78 -23.06 -58.58
C ILE A 427 79.74 -24.15 -58.77
N VAL A 428 80.22 -25.30 -59.22
CA VAL A 428 79.52 -26.58 -59.29
C VAL A 428 79.43 -27.14 -57.87
N PRO A 429 78.23 -27.37 -57.30
CA PRO A 429 78.10 -28.21 -56.12
C PRO A 429 78.18 -29.68 -56.53
N ASP A 430 79.31 -30.31 -56.22
CA ASP A 430 79.50 -31.75 -56.26
C ASP A 430 78.56 -32.43 -55.25
N GLY A 431 77.92 -33.51 -55.71
CA GLY A 431 76.99 -34.28 -54.91
C GLY A 431 77.67 -35.02 -53.75
N ARG A 432 77.05 -34.96 -52.57
CA ARG A 432 77.09 -36.04 -51.57
C ARG A 432 75.94 -35.92 -50.58
N THR A 433 74.99 -36.84 -50.77
CA THR A 433 74.24 -37.59 -49.75
C THR A 433 73.40 -36.82 -48.72
N TYR A 434 72.11 -36.85 -49.00
CA TYR A 434 70.99 -36.85 -48.06
C TYR A 434 71.31 -37.56 -46.73
N ARG A 435 71.02 -36.87 -45.63
CA ARG A 435 70.72 -37.50 -44.35
C ARG A 435 69.38 -36.96 -43.88
N GLU A 436 68.47 -37.90 -43.68
CA GLU A 436 67.06 -37.71 -43.37
C GLU A 436 66.85 -36.82 -42.14
N THR A 437 65.85 -35.93 -42.21
CA THR A 437 65.15 -35.43 -41.02
C THR A 437 63.65 -35.48 -41.32
N GLU A 438 62.96 -36.26 -40.51
CA GLU A 438 61.56 -36.65 -40.62
C GLU A 438 60.61 -35.45 -40.60
N LEU A 439 59.57 -35.57 -41.43
CA LEU A 439 58.49 -34.61 -41.58
C LEU A 439 57.36 -35.04 -40.64
N HIS A 440 57.25 -34.42 -39.47
CA HIS A 440 56.15 -34.67 -38.54
C HIS A 440 54.90 -33.92 -39.04
N VAL A 441 54.08 -34.60 -39.85
CA VAL A 441 52.77 -34.09 -40.28
C VAL A 441 51.78 -34.29 -39.12
N ILE A 442 51.41 -33.20 -38.46
CA ILE A 442 50.25 -33.18 -37.56
C ILE A 442 49.02 -33.07 -38.44
N VAL A 443 48.33 -34.19 -38.63
CA VAL A 443 46.99 -34.21 -39.23
C VAL A 443 45.99 -33.87 -38.14
N GLU A 444 45.48 -32.63 -38.14
CA GLU A 444 44.29 -32.28 -37.36
C GLU A 444 43.11 -33.11 -37.86
N ARG A 445 42.57 -33.98 -36.99
CA ARG A 445 41.26 -34.60 -37.21
C ARG A 445 40.20 -33.57 -36.86
N THR A 446 39.41 -33.22 -37.85
CA THR A 446 38.09 -32.60 -37.70
C THR A 446 37.11 -33.68 -37.25
N ASP A 447 36.84 -33.77 -35.95
CA ASP A 447 35.70 -34.55 -35.45
C ASP A 447 34.44 -33.68 -35.50
N LEU A 448 33.57 -34.05 -36.45
CA LEU A 448 32.14 -33.79 -36.50
C LEU A 448 31.44 -34.93 -35.77
N LEU A 449 30.69 -34.63 -34.70
CA LEU A 449 29.58 -35.44 -34.16
C LEU A 449 28.66 -34.45 -33.41
N THR A 450 27.58 -33.99 -34.06
CA THR A 450 26.20 -34.52 -34.00
C THR A 450 25.46 -34.22 -32.70
N THR A 451 24.36 -33.50 -32.90
CA THR A 451 23.10 -33.49 -32.15
C THR A 451 22.64 -34.90 -31.73
N ASP A 452 22.15 -35.08 -30.50
CA ASP A 452 20.71 -35.21 -30.22
C ASP A 452 20.42 -35.55 -28.73
N LEU A 453 19.22 -35.10 -28.31
CA LEU A 453 18.40 -35.34 -27.11
C LEU A 453 18.56 -34.41 -25.91
#